data_AF-A0A8T7CQ27-F1
#
_entry.id   AF-A0A8T7CQ27-F1
#
_cell.length_a   1.000
_cell.length_b   1.000
_cell.length_c   1.000
_cell.angle_alpha   90.00
_cell.angle_beta   90.00
_cell.angle_gamma   90.00
#
_symmetry.space_group_name_H-M   'P 1'
#
loop_
_entity.id
_entity.type
_entity.pdbx_description
1 polymer ?
#
loop_
_entity_poly.entity_id
_entity_poly.type
_entity_poly.pdbx_seq_one_letter_code
_entity_poly.pdbx_strand_id
1 'polypeptide(L)'
;MNPDIIKKVVEAALLASGKPLKIDRIMGLFAEGDFQPEKKDIREALEAISESCNDRGIELREVASGFRLQVKEDMAPWISRLWEEKPQRYTRALLETLALIAYRQPVTRGEIE
;
A
#
# COMPACT_ATOMS: atom_id res chain seq x y z
N MET A 1 -18.88 15.50 -19.05
CA MET A 1 -18.13 14.31 -19.52
C MET A 1 -18.97 13.07 -19.27
N ASN A 2 -18.82 11.96 -20.01
CA ASN A 2 -19.47 10.69 -19.67
C ASN A 2 -19.00 10.26 -18.26
N PRO A 3 -19.89 9.96 -17.30
CA PRO A 3 -19.53 9.44 -15.96
C PRO A 3 -18.48 8.32 -16.00
N ASP A 4 -18.47 7.52 -17.07
CA ASP A 4 -17.48 6.48 -17.31
C ASP A 4 -16.03 7.00 -17.40
N ILE A 5 -15.82 8.20 -17.95
CA ILE A 5 -14.46 8.74 -18.09
C ILE A 5 -13.93 9.20 -16.74
N ILE A 6 -14.78 9.82 -15.91
CA ILE A 6 -14.42 10.20 -14.53
C ILE A 6 -14.01 8.94 -13.77
N LYS A 7 -14.83 7.88 -13.83
CA LYS A 7 -14.51 6.59 -13.21
C LYS A 7 -13.15 6.05 -13.66
N LYS A 8 -12.88 6.03 -14.96
CA LYS A 8 -11.60 5.53 -15.52
C LYS A 8 -10.40 6.35 -15.06
N VAL A 9 -10.52 7.68 -15.03
CA VAL A 9 -9.44 8.56 -14.56
C VAL A 9 -9.18 8.35 -13.07
N VAL A 10 -10.23 8.26 -12.25
CA VAL A 10 -10.10 8.01 -10.81
C VAL A 10 -9.47 6.64 -10.53
N GLU A 11 -9.91 5.58 -11.21
CA GLU A 11 -9.33 4.23 -11.08
C GLU A 11 -7.84 4.22 -11.45
N ALA A 12 -7.49 4.83 -12.59
CA ALA A 12 -6.10 4.93 -13.04
C ALA A 12 -5.23 5.74 -12.07
N ALA A 13 -5.75 6.84 -11.52
CA ALA A 13 -5.04 7.67 -10.55
C ALA A 13 -4.76 6.92 -9.25
N LEU A 14 -5.75 6.18 -8.73
CA LEU A 14 -5.59 5.37 -7.51
C LEU A 14 -4.58 4.24 -7.71
N LEU A 15 -4.57 3.61 -8.89
CA LEU A 15 -3.60 2.58 -9.24
C LEU A 15 -2.18 3.16 -9.35
N ALA A 16 -2.02 4.29 -10.05
CA ALA A 16 -0.73 4.91 -10.30
C ALA A 16 -0.10 5.54 -9.05
N SER A 17 -0.91 6.06 -8.12
CA SER A 17 -0.39 6.80 -6.95
C SER A 17 0.39 5.92 -5.97
N GLY A 18 0.05 4.62 -5.85
CA GLY A 18 0.61 3.73 -4.82
C GLY A 18 0.39 4.16 -3.36
N LYS A 19 -0.35 5.26 -3.12
CA LYS A 19 -0.61 5.89 -1.82
C LYS A 19 -2.08 6.35 -1.79
N PRO A 20 -2.65 6.54 -0.59
CA PRO A 20 -3.99 7.12 -0.48
C PRO A 20 -4.09 8.51 -1.09
N LEU A 21 -5.15 8.75 -1.87
CA LEU A 21 -5.47 10.02 -2.52
C LEU A 21 -6.70 10.66 -1.88
N LYS A 22 -6.60 11.94 -1.53
CA LYS A 22 -7.76 12.74 -1.10
C LYS A 22 -8.60 13.15 -2.31
N ILE A 23 -9.91 13.36 -2.09
CA ILE A 23 -10.83 13.86 -3.12
C ILE A 23 -10.30 15.14 -3.76
N ASP A 24 -9.80 16.10 -2.97
CA ASP A 24 -9.27 17.36 -3.51
C ASP A 24 -8.06 17.15 -4.44
N ARG A 25 -7.23 16.12 -4.17
CA ARG A 25 -6.10 15.79 -5.06
C ARG A 25 -6.57 15.15 -6.36
N ILE A 26 -7.61 14.32 -6.30
CA ILE A 26 -8.25 13.71 -7.47
C ILE A 26 -8.91 14.80 -8.32
N MET A 27 -9.62 15.75 -7.71
CA MET A 27 -10.19 16.92 -8.40
C MET A 27 -9.11 17.70 -9.14
N GLY A 28 -7.94 17.89 -8.52
CA GLY A 28 -6.81 18.58 -9.13
C GLY A 28 -6.30 17.97 -10.43
N LEU A 29 -6.58 16.69 -10.71
CA LEU A 29 -6.22 16.04 -11.98
C LEU A 29 -7.04 16.56 -13.16
N PHE A 30 -8.18 17.18 -12.89
CA PHE A 30 -9.08 17.74 -13.90
C PHE A 30 -8.90 19.26 -14.07
N ALA A 31 -7.93 19.88 -13.37
CA ALA A 31 -7.79 21.33 -13.34
C ALA A 31 -7.45 21.97 -14.71
N GLU A 32 -6.71 21.25 -15.56
CA GLU A 32 -6.30 21.68 -16.90
C GLU A 32 -7.26 21.19 -18.01
N GLY A 33 -8.32 20.46 -17.65
CA GLY A 33 -9.29 19.93 -18.61
C GLY A 33 -10.45 20.88 -18.86
N ASP A 34 -11.18 20.63 -19.96
CA ASP A 34 -12.41 21.36 -20.32
C ASP A 34 -13.57 21.18 -19.32
N PHE A 35 -13.40 20.31 -18.32
CA PHE A 35 -14.44 19.95 -17.37
C PHE A 35 -13.85 19.68 -15.99
N GLN A 36 -14.41 20.36 -14.98
CA GLN A 36 -14.09 20.15 -13.57
C GLN A 36 -15.26 19.40 -12.90
N PRO A 37 -15.08 18.12 -12.52
CA PRO A 37 -16.10 17.38 -11.79
C PRO A 37 -16.33 17.98 -10.41
N GLU A 38 -17.57 17.91 -9.94
CA GLU A 38 -17.89 18.26 -8.56
C GLU A 38 -17.42 17.16 -7.61
N LYS A 39 -17.35 17.49 -6.31
CA LYS A 39 -17.08 16.50 -5.25
C LYS A 39 -18.08 15.34 -5.26
N LYS A 40 -19.31 15.58 -5.73
CA LYS A 40 -20.36 14.55 -5.85
C LYS A 40 -20.01 13.53 -6.94
N ASP A 41 -19.61 13.99 -8.12
CA ASP A 41 -19.24 13.12 -9.24
C ASP A 41 -18.06 12.20 -8.89
N ILE A 42 -17.08 12.70 -8.14
CA ILE A 42 -15.96 11.87 -7.68
C ILE A 42 -16.41 10.83 -6.65
N ARG A 43 -17.34 11.18 -5.75
CA ARG A 43 -17.88 10.20 -4.79
C ARG A 43 -18.67 9.10 -5.49
N GLU A 44 -19.50 9.47 -6.46
CA GLU A 44 -20.24 8.50 -7.28
C GLU A 44 -19.28 7.59 -8.07
N ALA A 45 -18.19 8.16 -8.61
CA ALA A 45 -17.15 7.37 -9.27
C ALA A 45 -16.43 6.41 -8.30
N LEU A 46 -16.10 6.85 -7.09
CA LEU A 46 -15.48 6.01 -6.05
C LEU A 46 -16.41 4.87 -5.62
N GLU A 47 -17.70 5.15 -5.45
CA GLU A 47 -18.71 4.14 -5.12
C GLU A 47 -18.84 3.10 -6.24
N ALA A 48 -18.95 3.55 -7.50
CA ALA A 48 -18.98 2.66 -8.66
C ALA A 48 -17.68 1.84 -8.84
N ILE A 49 -16.53 2.36 -8.41
CA ILE A 49 -15.27 1.60 -8.37
C ILE A 49 -15.34 0.54 -7.27
N SER A 50 -15.80 0.92 -6.07
CA SER A 50 -15.98 0.00 -4.95
C SER A 50 -16.86 -1.19 -5.33
N GLU A 51 -18.01 -0.93 -5.96
CA GLU A 51 -18.91 -1.99 -6.44
C GLU A 51 -18.25 -2.89 -7.48
N SER A 52 -17.49 -2.30 -8.43
CA SER A 52 -16.77 -3.09 -9.44
C SER A 52 -15.62 -3.93 -8.88
N CYS A 53 -15.18 -3.64 -7.66
CA CYS A 53 -14.16 -4.39 -6.94
C CYS A 53 -14.73 -5.58 -6.14
N ASN A 54 -16.05 -5.70 -6.00
CA ASN A 54 -16.67 -6.79 -5.21
C ASN A 54 -16.26 -8.18 -5.68
N ASP A 55 -16.18 -8.42 -7.00
CA ASP A 55 -15.77 -9.71 -7.56
C ASP A 55 -14.27 -9.79 -7.90
N ARG A 56 -13.47 -8.78 -7.53
CA ARG A 56 -12.02 -8.71 -7.79
C ARG A 56 -11.23 -9.06 -6.54
N GLY A 57 -9.95 -9.43 -6.71
CA GLY A 57 -9.01 -9.64 -5.59
C GLY A 57 -8.46 -8.34 -4.97
N ILE A 58 -8.96 -7.19 -5.42
CA ILE A 58 -8.62 -5.85 -4.92
C ILE A 58 -9.88 -5.18 -4.39
N GLU A 59 -9.71 -4.24 -3.48
CA GLU A 59 -10.77 -3.43 -2.87
C GLU A 59 -10.38 -1.96 -2.86
N LEU A 60 -11.40 -1.10 -2.91
CA LEU A 60 -11.25 0.32 -2.61
C LEU A 60 -11.43 0.51 -1.10
N ARG A 61 -10.45 1.11 -0.44
CA ARG A 61 -10.50 1.39 1.00
C ARG A 61 -10.35 2.87 1.29
N GLU A 62 -11.26 3.37 2.13
CA GLU A 62 -11.17 4.69 2.72
C GLU A 62 -10.34 4.63 4.02
N VAL A 63 -9.35 5.49 4.11
CA VAL A 63 -8.48 5.68 5.29
C VAL A 63 -8.43 7.17 5.64
N ALA A 64 -7.94 7.51 6.84
CA ALA A 64 -7.86 8.91 7.28
C ALA A 64 -7.09 9.85 6.31
N SER A 65 -6.17 9.30 5.53
CA SER A 65 -5.38 10.04 4.53
C SER A 65 -6.03 10.11 3.13
N GLY A 66 -7.15 9.42 2.88
CA GLY A 66 -7.87 9.41 1.60
C GLY A 66 -8.30 8.01 1.16
N PHE A 67 -8.44 7.81 -0.15
CA PHE A 67 -8.86 6.56 -0.77
C PHE A 67 -7.67 5.85 -1.41
N ARG A 68 -7.61 4.52 -1.31
CA ARG A 68 -6.61 3.71 -2.02
C ARG A 68 -7.21 2.42 -2.57
N LEU A 69 -6.64 1.91 -3.65
CA LEU A 69 -6.80 0.51 -4.03
C LEU A 69 -5.80 -0.33 -3.24
N GLN A 70 -6.27 -1.45 -2.71
CA GLN A 70 -5.44 -2.43 -2.02
C GLN A 70 -5.91 -3.86 -2.31
N VAL A 71 -5.05 -4.82 -2.01
CA VAL A 71 -5.37 -6.25 -2.13
C VAL A 71 -6.30 -6.64 -0.98
N LYS A 72 -7.32 -7.45 -1.27
CA LYS A 72 -8.22 -8.00 -0.24
C LYS A 72 -7.45 -8.89 0.73
N GLU A 73 -7.85 -8.86 2.00
CA GLU A 73 -7.21 -9.65 3.06
C GLU A 73 -7.23 -11.15 2.76
N ASP A 74 -8.30 -11.64 2.14
CA ASP A 74 -8.43 -13.04 1.72
C ASP A 74 -7.31 -13.49 0.79
N MET A 75 -6.71 -12.57 0.01
CA MET A 75 -5.62 -12.89 -0.91
C MET A 75 -4.24 -12.91 -0.23
N ALA A 76 -4.15 -12.49 1.04
CA ALA A 76 -2.87 -12.37 1.77
C ALA A 76 -2.01 -13.65 1.78
N PRO A 77 -2.56 -14.89 1.92
CA PRO A 77 -1.75 -16.11 1.94
C PRO A 77 -0.96 -16.37 0.65
N TRP A 78 -1.43 -15.85 -0.48
CA TRP A 78 -0.76 -15.98 -1.78
C TRP A 78 0.14 -14.78 -2.07
N ILE A 79 -0.37 -13.58 -1.80
CA ILE A 79 0.29 -12.32 -2.16
C ILE A 79 1.50 -12.05 -1.28
N SER A 80 1.51 -12.51 -0.02
CA SER A 80 2.67 -12.42 0.88
C SER A 80 3.95 -13.03 0.30
N ARG A 81 3.83 -14.05 -0.56
CA ARG A 81 4.96 -14.73 -1.21
C ARG A 81 5.70 -13.86 -2.23
N LEU A 82 5.09 -12.76 -2.69
CA LEU A 82 5.74 -11.81 -3.60
C LEU A 82 6.88 -11.05 -2.90
N TRP A 83 6.76 -10.87 -1.59
CA TRP A 83 7.80 -10.28 -0.76
C TRP A 83 8.52 -11.41 -0.05
N GLU A 84 9.67 -11.82 -0.58
CA GLU A 84 10.62 -12.59 0.22
C GLU A 84 10.99 -11.73 1.43
N GLU A 85 10.70 -12.20 2.65
CA GLU A 85 11.35 -11.67 3.84
C GLU A 85 12.85 -11.84 3.61
N LYS A 86 13.54 -10.75 3.22
CA LYS A 86 15.00 -10.78 3.15
C LYS A 86 15.47 -11.21 4.53
N PRO A 87 16.20 -12.33 4.66
CA PRO A 87 16.72 -12.74 5.94
C PRO A 87 17.49 -11.55 6.53
N GLN A 88 17.20 -11.25 7.80
CA GLN A 88 17.75 -10.10 8.47
C GLN A 88 19.27 -10.17 8.35
N ARG A 89 19.88 -9.18 7.67
CA ARG A 89 21.35 -9.15 7.54
C ARG A 89 21.91 -8.78 8.91
N TYR A 90 22.37 -9.79 9.64
CA TYR A 90 23.08 -9.59 10.89
C TYR A 90 24.42 -8.89 10.63
N THR A 91 24.77 -7.94 11.49
CA THR A 91 26.07 -7.27 11.41
C THR A 91 27.18 -8.25 11.75
N ARG A 92 28.38 -8.00 11.23
CA ARG A 92 29.57 -8.78 11.57
C ARG A 92 29.81 -8.81 13.08
N ALA A 93 29.65 -7.67 13.76
CA ALA A 93 29.77 -7.57 15.21
C ALA A 93 28.79 -8.50 15.95
N LEU A 94 27.53 -8.57 15.51
CA LEU A 94 26.54 -9.47 16.13
C LEU A 94 26.93 -10.94 15.96
N LEU A 95 27.39 -11.32 14.76
CA LEU A 95 27.81 -12.69 14.48
C LEU A 95 29.10 -13.06 15.24
N GLU A 96 30.03 -12.13 15.41
CA GLU A 96 31.25 -12.32 16.21
C GLU A 96 30.91 -12.52 17.70
N THR A 97 30.02 -11.71 18.26
CA THR A 97 29.50 -11.90 19.62
C THR A 97 28.81 -13.27 19.77
N LEU A 98 27.96 -13.66 18.82
CA LEU A 98 27.29 -14.96 18.85
C LEU A 98 28.28 -16.13 18.80
N ALA A 99 29.31 -16.04 17.95
CA ALA A 99 30.35 -17.04 17.86
C ALA A 99 31.14 -17.17 19.17
N LEU A 100 31.44 -16.04 19.83
CA LEU A 100 32.14 -16.00 21.10
C LEU A 100 31.32 -16.66 22.21
N ILE A 101 30.01 -16.38 22.28
CA ILE A 101 29.08 -17.04 23.21
C ILE A 101 29.03 -18.55 22.96
N ALA A 102 28.84 -18.97 21.70
CA ALA A 102 28.67 -20.38 21.36
C ALA A 102 29.90 -21.23 21.72
N TYR A 103 31.11 -20.67 21.57
CA TYR A 103 32.37 -21.39 21.84
C TYR A 103 32.86 -21.27 23.28
N ARG A 104 32.44 -20.24 24.02
CA ARG A 104 32.96 -19.95 25.37
C ARG A 104 31.92 -20.02 26.48
N GLN A 105 30.72 -20.50 26.19
CA GLN A 105 29.72 -20.73 27.24
C GLN A 105 30.24 -21.71 28.32
N PRO A 106 30.01 -21.42 29.62
CA PRO A 106 29.33 -20.24 30.16
C PRO A 106 30.23 -19.00 30.15
N VAL A 107 29.75 -17.91 29.53
CA VAL A 107 30.45 -16.62 29.43
C VAL A 107 29.49 -15.51 29.86
N THR A 108 30.02 -14.52 30.57
CA THR A 108 29.27 -13.37 31.08
C THR A 108 29.36 -12.18 30.14
N ARG A 109 28.44 -11.23 30.27
CA ARG A 109 28.42 -10.02 29.42
C ARG A 109 29.72 -9.21 29.53
N GLY A 110 30.32 -9.14 30.71
CA GLY A 110 31.60 -8.42 30.92
C GLY A 110 32.83 -9.11 30.31
N GLU A 111 32.71 -10.37 29.88
CA GLU A 111 33.76 -11.08 29.15
C GLU A 111 33.60 -10.98 27.62
N ILE A 112 32.48 -10.40 27.17
CA ILE A 112 32.12 -10.23 25.75
C ILE A 112 32.33 -8.77 25.29
N GLU A 113 32.05 -7.80 26.17
CA GLU A 113 32.30 -6.36 25.95
C GLU A 113 33.78 -6.00 26.13
#